data_AF-A0A4Q5S3Z9-F1
#
_entry.id   AF-A0A4Q5S3Z9-F1
#
_cell.length_a   1.000
_cell.length_b   1.000
_cell.length_c   1.000
_cell.angle_alpha   90.00
_cell.angle_beta   90.00
_cell.angle_gamma   90.00
#
_symmetry.space_group_name_H-M   'P 1'
#
loop_
_entity.id
_entity.type
_entity.pdbx_description
1 polymer ?
#
loop_
_entity_poly.entity_id
_entity_poly.type
_entity_poly.pdbx_seq_one_letter_code
_entity_poly.pdbx_strand_id
1 'polypeptide(L)'
;MNGSARYQLRLLGAFQLKSPDGRRLEVKSKKAIALLGLLASANSGERWRAWIQDRLWGTRELRQAQASLRRELHGLRQLTADAPVALVETSTRAVRLNLELVDVDIRDAETLSRAAGEFLEGIDIAGEEAFEEWLREIRNNIADISTASEGGKTAREKDARGSRS
;
A
#
# COMPACT_ATOMS: atom_id res chain seq x y z
N MET A 1 -13.58 22.02 -3.47
CA MET A 1 -12.53 20.97 -3.51
C MET A 1 -12.75 20.21 -4.80
N ASN A 2 -12.03 20.57 -5.87
CA ASN A 2 -12.17 19.87 -7.15
C ASN A 2 -11.61 18.47 -6.95
N GLY A 3 -12.50 17.48 -6.87
CA GLY A 3 -12.16 16.08 -6.81
C GLY A 3 -11.52 15.66 -8.12
N SER A 4 -10.20 15.87 -8.24
CA SER A 4 -9.42 15.19 -9.25
C SER A 4 -9.68 13.71 -9.09
N ALA A 5 -10.17 13.07 -10.14
CA ALA A 5 -10.53 11.66 -10.10
C ALA A 5 -9.24 10.87 -9.78
N ARG A 6 -9.21 10.20 -8.63
CA ARG A 6 -8.05 9.49 -8.09
C ARG A 6 -8.28 7.98 -8.08
N TYR A 7 -7.21 7.23 -8.26
CA TYR A 7 -7.22 5.79 -8.03
C TYR A 7 -7.54 5.51 -6.56
N GLN A 8 -8.22 4.41 -6.28
CA GLN A 8 -8.43 3.95 -4.90
C GLN A 8 -7.63 2.68 -4.69
N LEU A 9 -6.72 2.72 -3.72
CA LEU A 9 -5.88 1.60 -3.32
C LEU A 9 -6.27 1.17 -1.90
N ARG A 10 -6.90 0.00 -1.80
CA ARG A 10 -7.22 -0.64 -0.52
C ARG A 10 -6.20 -1.73 -0.24
N LEU A 11 -5.49 -1.56 0.85
CA LEU A 11 -4.46 -2.46 1.37
C LEU A 11 -4.87 -3.07 2.71
N LEU A 12 -5.89 -2.54 3.39
CA LEU A 12 -6.42 -3.12 4.62
C LEU A 12 -7.54 -4.11 4.27
N GLY A 13 -7.35 -5.36 4.64
CA GLY A 13 -8.16 -6.48 4.20
C GLY A 13 -7.82 -6.94 2.78
N ALA A 14 -8.83 -7.41 2.05
CA ALA A 14 -8.66 -7.88 0.68
C ALA A 14 -8.20 -6.75 -0.28
N PHE A 15 -7.09 -6.99 -0.98
CA PHE A 15 -6.53 -6.02 -1.93
C PHE A 15 -7.55 -5.56 -2.99
N GLN A 16 -7.61 -4.25 -3.19
CA GLN A 16 -8.39 -3.65 -4.26
C GLN A 16 -7.69 -2.43 -4.85
N LEU A 17 -7.61 -2.39 -6.18
CA LEU A 17 -7.25 -1.21 -6.94
C LEU A 17 -8.44 -0.82 -7.83
N LYS A 18 -8.91 0.43 -7.73
CA LYS A 18 -9.92 0.99 -8.62
C LYS A 18 -9.36 2.19 -9.37
N SER A 19 -9.74 2.33 -10.63
CA SER A 19 -9.46 3.50 -11.44
C SER A 19 -10.33 4.69 -11.01
N PRO A 20 -9.97 5.91 -11.45
CA PRO A 20 -10.73 7.13 -11.16
C PRO A 20 -12.20 7.11 -11.58
N ASP A 21 -12.56 6.29 -12.57
CA ASP A 21 -13.93 6.05 -13.06
C ASP A 21 -14.70 5.02 -12.20
N GLY A 22 -14.09 4.46 -11.17
CA GLY A 22 -14.66 3.45 -10.29
C GLY A 22 -14.52 2.01 -10.77
N ARG A 23 -13.94 1.76 -11.96
CA ARG A 23 -13.70 0.40 -12.47
C ARG A 23 -12.63 -0.31 -11.63
N ARG A 24 -12.85 -1.59 -11.34
CA ARG A 24 -11.85 -2.42 -10.64
C ARG A 24 -10.74 -2.81 -11.62
N LEU A 25 -9.49 -2.55 -11.24
CA LEU A 25 -8.30 -2.98 -11.98
C LEU A 25 -7.79 -4.31 -11.40
N GLU A 26 -7.73 -5.34 -12.24
CA GLU A 26 -7.28 -6.67 -11.82
C GLU A 26 -5.75 -6.77 -11.78
N VAL A 27 -5.19 -6.69 -10.57
CA VAL A 27 -3.78 -7.01 -10.33
C VAL A 27 -3.67 -8.49 -9.92
N LYS A 28 -3.37 -9.37 -10.88
CA LYS A 28 -3.33 -10.83 -10.65
C LYS A 28 -2.07 -11.31 -9.93
N SER A 29 -0.99 -10.54 -10.01
CA SER A 29 0.30 -10.92 -9.45
C SER A 29 0.40 -10.53 -7.98
N LYS A 30 0.61 -11.52 -7.09
CA LYS A 30 0.93 -11.27 -5.68
C LYS A 30 2.15 -10.37 -5.52
N LYS A 31 3.17 -10.51 -6.39
CA LYS A 31 4.37 -9.67 -6.40
C LYS A 31 4.04 -8.22 -6.79
N ALA A 32 3.12 -7.99 -7.72
CA ALA A 32 2.67 -6.64 -8.07
C ALA A 32 1.85 -6.00 -6.93
N ILE A 33 0.99 -6.78 -6.26
CA ILE A 33 0.26 -6.33 -5.06
C ILE A 33 1.23 -5.95 -3.95
N ALA A 34 2.18 -6.83 -3.65
CA ALA A 34 3.24 -6.59 -2.67
C ALA A 34 4.07 -5.35 -3.01
N LEU A 35 4.44 -5.18 -4.28
CA LEU A 35 5.13 -3.98 -4.78
C LEU A 35 4.34 -2.71 -4.49
N LEU A 36 3.04 -2.68 -4.75
CA LEU A 36 2.19 -1.53 -4.42
C LEU A 36 2.15 -1.28 -2.91
N GLY A 37 2.09 -2.32 -2.07
CA GLY A 37 2.16 -2.20 -0.61
C GLY A 37 3.49 -1.63 -0.11
N LEU A 38 4.61 -2.07 -0.68
CA LEU A 38 5.96 -1.57 -0.37
C LEU A 38 6.12 -0.08 -0.70
N LEU A 39 5.51 0.37 -1.80
CA LEU A 39 5.54 1.76 -2.21
C LEU A 39 4.57 2.61 -1.38
N ALA A 40 3.34 2.15 -1.20
CA ALA A 40 2.30 2.88 -0.48
C ALA A 40 2.64 3.14 1.01
N SER A 41 3.36 2.20 1.63
CA SER A 41 3.88 2.32 2.99
C SER A 41 5.10 3.24 3.11
N ALA A 42 5.76 3.58 2.00
CA ALA A 42 6.83 4.55 2.01
C ALA A 42 6.27 5.96 2.24
N ASN A 43 6.90 6.76 3.10
CA ASN A 43 6.45 8.13 3.35
C ASN A 43 6.32 8.96 2.05
N SER A 44 7.30 8.81 1.15
CA SER A 44 7.33 9.48 -0.17
C SER A 44 6.64 8.72 -1.31
N GLY A 45 6.14 7.50 -1.06
CA GLY A 45 5.71 6.61 -2.14
C GLY A 45 6.88 5.99 -2.93
N GLU A 46 8.14 6.27 -2.58
CA GLU A 46 9.32 5.89 -3.35
C GLU A 46 10.19 4.85 -2.63
N ARG A 47 10.66 3.87 -3.39
CA ARG A 47 11.64 2.86 -2.95
C ARG A 47 12.70 2.62 -4.02
N TRP A 48 13.91 2.29 -3.56
CA TRP A 48 15.02 1.92 -4.43
C TRP A 48 14.75 0.58 -5.10
N ARG A 49 15.12 0.45 -6.38
CA ARG A 49 14.92 -0.78 -7.16
C ARG A 49 15.62 -1.97 -6.54
N ALA A 50 16.84 -1.78 -6.04
CA ALA A 50 17.61 -2.82 -5.37
C ALA A 50 16.91 -3.31 -4.10
N TRP A 51 16.36 -2.39 -3.31
CA TRP A 51 15.63 -2.73 -2.09
C TRP A 51 14.34 -3.52 -2.38
N ILE A 52 13.58 -3.11 -3.41
CA ILE A 52 12.41 -3.85 -3.87
C ILE A 52 12.81 -5.25 -4.36
N GLN A 53 13.93 -5.36 -5.10
CA GLN A 53 14.44 -6.63 -5.61
C GLN A 53 14.83 -7.58 -4.49
N ASP A 54 15.51 -7.07 -3.47
CA ASP A 54 15.93 -7.85 -2.30
C ASP A 54 14.71 -8.39 -1.52
N ARG A 55 13.66 -7.58 -1.35
CA ARG A 55 12.43 -8.01 -0.68
C ARG A 55 11.62 -9.00 -1.52
N LEU A 56 11.42 -8.70 -2.79
CA LEU A 56 10.47 -9.44 -3.63
C LEU A 56 11.12 -10.47 -4.55
N TRP A 57 12.43 -10.59 -4.64
CA TRP A 57 13.11 -11.57 -5.49
C TRP A 57 14.50 -11.88 -4.93
N GLY A 58 14.65 -11.88 -3.60
CA GLY A 58 15.94 -12.01 -2.91
C GLY A 58 16.59 -13.38 -3.13
N THR A 59 15.79 -14.41 -3.36
CA THR A 59 16.27 -15.76 -3.67
C THR A 59 16.70 -15.95 -5.13
N ARG A 60 16.49 -14.94 -5.98
CA ARG A 60 16.82 -15.01 -7.41
C ARG A 60 18.13 -14.33 -7.71
N GLU A 61 18.80 -14.85 -8.74
CA GLU A 61 19.94 -14.17 -9.36
C GLU A 61 19.60 -12.74 -9.76
N LEU A 62 20.54 -11.80 -9.57
CA LEU A 62 20.33 -10.37 -9.76
C LEU A 62 19.68 -10.02 -11.12
N ARG A 63 20.14 -10.64 -12.22
CA ARG A 63 19.57 -10.40 -13.55
C ARG A 63 18.11 -10.86 -13.65
N GLN A 64 17.77 -11.98 -13.01
CA GLN A 64 16.40 -12.50 -12.98
C GLN A 64 15.49 -11.65 -12.09
N ALA A 65 15.98 -11.19 -10.94
CA ALA A 65 15.27 -10.25 -10.06
C ALA A 65 14.95 -8.94 -10.81
N GLN A 66 15.94 -8.36 -11.49
CA GLN A 66 15.76 -7.16 -12.31
C GLN A 66 14.76 -7.35 -13.44
N ALA A 67 14.83 -8.47 -14.16
CA ALA A 67 13.88 -8.79 -15.21
C ALA A 67 12.46 -8.97 -14.68
N SER A 68 12.32 -9.60 -13.50
CA SER A 68 11.03 -9.80 -12.84
C SER A 68 10.41 -8.48 -12.40
N LEU A 69 11.19 -7.60 -11.75
CA LEU A 69 10.73 -6.25 -11.40
C LEU A 69 10.27 -5.48 -12.65
N ARG A 70 11.02 -5.53 -13.76
CA ARG A 70 10.61 -4.86 -15.01
C ARG A 70 9.28 -5.38 -15.54
N ARG A 71 9.03 -6.70 -15.49
CA ARG A 71 7.76 -7.29 -15.95
C ARG A 71 6.58 -6.84 -15.09
N GLU A 72 6.71 -6.87 -13.76
CA GLU A 72 5.64 -6.41 -12.86
C GLU A 72 5.35 -4.91 -13.06
N LEU A 73 6.39 -4.08 -13.19
CA LEU A 73 6.22 -2.65 -13.45
C LEU A 73 5.56 -2.39 -14.81
N HIS A 74 5.92 -3.16 -15.83
CA HIS A 74 5.26 -3.05 -17.13
C HIS A 74 3.78 -3.41 -17.03
N GLY A 75 3.44 -4.52 -16.36
CA GLY A 75 2.04 -4.91 -16.13
C GLY A 75 1.24 -3.83 -15.40
N LEU A 76 1.79 -3.25 -14.33
CA LEU A 76 1.15 -2.16 -13.60
C LEU A 76 0.93 -0.91 -14.46
N ARG A 77 1.91 -0.55 -15.30
CA ARG A 77 1.79 0.59 -16.22
C ARG A 77 0.68 0.37 -17.26
N GLN A 78 0.55 -0.83 -17.79
CA GLN A 78 -0.49 -1.13 -18.77
C GLN A 78 -1.90 -1.07 -18.16
N LEU A 79 -2.05 -1.46 -16.89
CA LEU A 79 -3.33 -1.34 -16.17
C LEU A 79 -3.78 0.11 -15.96
N THR A 80 -2.84 1.06 -15.99
CA THR A 80 -3.09 2.50 -15.77
C THR A 80 -2.78 3.35 -16.99
N ALA A 81 -2.66 2.75 -18.18
CA ALA A 81 -2.23 3.43 -19.39
C ALA A 81 -3.24 4.47 -19.90
N ASP A 82 -4.51 4.33 -19.52
CA ASP A 82 -5.60 5.24 -19.89
C ASP A 82 -5.49 6.61 -19.19
N ALA A 83 -4.64 6.73 -18.16
CA ALA A 83 -4.45 7.98 -17.43
C ALA A 83 -3.34 8.85 -18.05
N PRO A 84 -3.53 10.18 -18.08
CA PRO A 84 -2.54 11.11 -18.64
C PRO A 84 -1.22 11.15 -17.85
N VAL A 85 -1.26 10.77 -16.58
CA VAL A 85 -0.10 10.67 -15.69
C VAL A 85 -0.01 9.25 -15.15
N ALA A 86 1.19 8.66 -15.19
CA ALA A 86 1.41 7.29 -14.73
C ALA A 86 1.26 7.18 -13.21
N LEU A 87 0.47 6.20 -12.76
CA LEU A 87 0.32 5.90 -11.33
C LEU A 87 1.65 5.43 -10.71
N VAL A 88 2.41 4.61 -11.46
CA VAL A 88 3.73 4.11 -11.05
C VAL A 88 4.79 4.68 -11.97
N GLU A 89 5.63 5.53 -11.40
CA GLU A 89 6.78 6.12 -12.06
C GLU A 89 8.03 5.27 -11.77
N THR A 90 8.92 5.18 -12.75
CA THR A 90 10.15 4.40 -12.60
C THR A 90 11.32 5.18 -13.15
N SER A 91 12.40 5.25 -12.38
CA SER A 91 13.69 5.73 -12.84
C SER A 91 14.68 4.57 -12.94
N THR A 92 15.93 4.88 -13.28
CA THR A 92 17.03 3.91 -13.31
C THR A 92 17.36 3.36 -11.92
N ARG A 93 17.05 4.09 -10.85
CA ARG A 93 17.42 3.74 -9.45
C ARG A 93 16.23 3.49 -8.53
N ALA A 94 15.07 4.09 -8.82
CA ALA A 94 13.91 4.07 -7.94
C ALA A 94 12.60 3.74 -8.67
N VAL A 95 11.60 3.38 -7.88
CA VAL A 95 10.20 3.23 -8.28
C VAL A 95 9.37 4.08 -7.32
N ARG A 96 8.43 4.84 -7.85
CA ARG A 96 7.58 5.76 -7.10
C ARG A 96 6.12 5.51 -7.42
N LEU A 97 5.30 5.32 -6.40
CA LEU A 97 3.85 5.43 -6.48
C LEU A 97 3.50 6.92 -6.38
N ASN A 98 2.79 7.45 -7.37
CA ASN A 98 2.38 8.84 -7.37
C ASN A 98 1.18 9.03 -6.42
N LEU A 99 1.48 9.42 -5.17
CA LEU A 99 0.51 9.60 -4.08
C LEU A 99 -0.50 10.73 -4.34
N GLU A 100 -0.25 11.62 -5.29
CA GLU A 100 -1.20 12.67 -5.67
C GLU A 100 -2.35 12.11 -6.53
N LEU A 101 -2.13 10.96 -7.18
CA LEU A 101 -3.08 10.32 -8.06
C LEU A 101 -3.85 9.17 -7.40
N VAL A 102 -3.52 8.81 -6.16
CA VAL A 102 -4.09 7.63 -5.49
C VAL A 102 -4.44 7.92 -4.03
N ASP A 103 -5.66 7.56 -3.65
CA ASP A 103 -6.10 7.49 -2.27
C ASP A 103 -5.77 6.11 -1.70
N VAL A 104 -4.91 6.08 -0.68
CA VAL A 104 -4.45 4.86 -0.01
C VAL A 104 -5.02 4.81 1.40
N ASP A 105 -5.73 3.74 1.73
CA ASP A 105 -6.38 3.57 3.03
C ASP A 105 -5.43 3.63 4.24
N ILE A 106 -4.23 3.05 4.15
CA ILE A 106 -3.24 3.12 5.24
C ILE A 106 -2.68 4.52 5.51
N ARG A 107 -2.91 5.47 4.61
CA ARG A 107 -2.41 6.86 4.72
C ARG A 107 -3.49 7.83 5.21
N ASP A 108 -4.72 7.37 5.31
CA ASP A 108 -5.84 8.13 5.86
C ASP A 108 -6.09 7.69 7.30
N ALA A 109 -5.83 8.57 8.26
CA ALA A 109 -5.90 8.25 9.69
C ALA A 109 -7.32 7.81 10.12
N GLU A 110 -8.37 8.41 9.54
CA GLU A 110 -9.74 8.03 9.83
C GLU A 110 -10.05 6.62 9.34
N THR A 111 -9.72 6.31 8.08
CA THR A 111 -9.87 4.98 7.51
C THR A 111 -9.04 3.96 8.27
N LEU A 112 -7.77 4.25 8.56
CA LEU A 112 -6.87 3.37 9.30
C LEU A 112 -7.44 3.03 10.69
N SER A 113 -7.95 4.03 11.41
CA SER A 113 -8.56 3.81 12.75
C SER A 113 -9.87 3.02 12.75
N ARG A 114 -10.57 2.95 11.60
CA ARG A 114 -11.85 2.24 11.46
C ARG A 114 -11.72 0.91 10.73
N ALA A 115 -10.61 0.69 10.04
CA ALA A 115 -10.39 -0.49 9.24
C ALA A 115 -10.07 -1.67 10.16
N ALA A 116 -10.91 -2.69 10.10
CA ALA A 116 -10.72 -3.94 10.84
C ALA A 116 -9.90 -4.99 10.06
N GLY A 117 -9.34 -4.61 8.90
CA GLY A 117 -8.68 -5.53 7.97
C GLY A 117 -7.16 -5.61 8.17
N GLU A 118 -6.60 -6.81 8.06
CA GLU A 118 -5.15 -7.02 8.07
C GLU A 118 -4.51 -6.39 6.81
N PHE A 119 -3.36 -5.74 6.97
CA PHE A 119 -2.64 -5.20 5.82
C PHE A 119 -2.21 -6.31 4.85
N LEU A 120 -2.60 -6.19 3.58
CA LEU A 120 -2.41 -7.17 2.51
C LEU A 120 -2.88 -8.57 2.95
N GLU A 121 -4.12 -8.67 3.42
CA GLU A 121 -4.71 -9.92 3.89
C GLU A 121 -4.54 -11.05 2.86
N GLY A 122 -4.05 -12.21 3.32
CA GLY A 122 -3.83 -13.39 2.47
C GLY A 122 -2.69 -13.29 1.46
N ILE A 123 -1.93 -12.19 1.45
CA ILE A 123 -0.68 -12.10 0.70
C ILE A 123 0.43 -12.77 1.51
N ASP A 124 1.09 -13.70 0.83
CA ASP A 124 2.29 -14.42 1.22
C ASP A 124 3.02 -14.74 -0.08
N ILE A 125 4.35 -14.59 -0.07
CA ILE A 125 5.19 -14.89 -1.20
C ILE A 125 6.25 -15.93 -0.84
N ALA A 126 5.92 -17.18 -1.17
CA ALA A 126 6.77 -18.34 -0.92
C ALA A 126 8.25 -18.13 -1.29
N GLY A 127 9.11 -18.43 -0.32
CA GLY A 127 10.57 -18.39 -0.46
C GLY A 127 11.20 -17.01 -0.27
N GLU A 128 10.46 -15.98 0.17
CA GLU A 128 10.96 -14.60 0.18
C GLU A 128 10.88 -14.02 1.60
N GLU A 129 11.73 -14.55 2.47
CA GLU A 129 11.74 -14.26 3.91
C GLU A 129 11.86 -12.77 4.21
N ALA A 130 12.65 -12.03 3.45
CA ALA A 130 12.82 -10.59 3.63
C ALA A 130 11.51 -9.81 3.41
N PHE A 131 10.61 -10.28 2.54
CA PHE A 131 9.29 -9.70 2.38
C PHE A 131 8.36 -10.11 3.52
N GLU A 132 8.39 -11.38 3.94
CA GLU A 132 7.54 -11.87 5.02
C GLU A 132 7.87 -11.23 6.38
N GLU A 133 9.16 -10.98 6.64
CA GLU A 133 9.62 -10.22 7.81
C GLU A 133 9.08 -8.79 7.78
N TRP A 134 9.29 -8.08 6.67
CA TRP A 134 8.76 -6.74 6.47
C TRP A 134 7.23 -6.68 6.59
N LEU A 135 6.52 -7.66 6.04
CA LEU A 135 5.06 -7.73 6.06
C LEU A 135 4.54 -7.91 7.51
N ARG A 136 5.24 -8.71 8.30
CA ARG A 136 4.94 -8.88 9.73
C ARG A 136 5.18 -7.60 10.52
N GLU A 137 6.30 -6.93 10.29
CA GLU A 137 6.62 -5.65 10.94
C GLU A 137 5.56 -4.58 10.65
N ILE A 138 5.17 -4.42 9.38
CA ILE A 138 4.20 -3.39 9.01
C ILE A 138 2.80 -3.70 9.54
N ARG A 139 2.39 -4.98 9.55
CA ARG A 139 1.11 -5.40 10.15
C ARG A 139 1.05 -5.09 11.65
N ASN A 140 2.13 -5.37 12.38
CA ASN A 140 2.22 -5.02 13.80
C ASN A 140 2.13 -3.51 14.01
N ASN A 141 2.89 -2.72 13.25
CA ASN A 141 2.86 -1.27 13.35
C ASN A 141 1.46 -0.68 13.07
N ILE A 142 0.76 -1.21 12.07
CA ILE A 142 -0.61 -0.78 11.73
C ILE A 142 -1.60 -1.15 12.83
N ALA A 143 -1.49 -2.36 13.41
CA ALA A 143 -2.32 -2.79 14.52
C ALA A 143 -2.12 -1.90 15.76
N ASP A 144 -0.88 -1.54 16.06
CA ASP A 144 -0.54 -0.64 17.18
C ASP A 144 -1.14 0.76 16.98
N ILE A 145 -1.07 1.30 15.76
CA ILE A 145 -1.69 2.61 15.45
C ILE A 145 -3.21 2.57 15.59
N SER A 146 -3.83 1.47 15.14
CA SER A 146 -5.29 1.31 15.17
C SER A 146 -5.79 1.22 16.61
N THR A 147 -5.13 0.45 17.47
CA THR A 147 -5.47 0.32 18.89
C THR A 147 -5.21 1.61 19.70
N ALA A 148 -4.13 2.33 19.41
CA ALA A 148 -3.84 3.61 20.06
C ALA A 148 -4.91 4.69 19.77
N SER A 149 -5.52 4.66 18.58
CA SER A 149 -6.59 5.59 18.19
C SER A 149 -7.91 5.34 18.96
N GLU A 150 -8.21 4.09 19.29
CA GLU A 150 -9.41 3.71 20.05
C GLU A 150 -9.32 4.13 21.52
N GLY A 151 -8.15 4.02 22.15
CA GLY A 151 -7.90 4.43 23.54
C GLY A 151 -8.08 5.93 23.79
N GLY A 152 -7.77 6.79 22.81
CA GLY A 152 -7.89 8.25 22.93
C GLY A 152 -9.32 8.79 22.81
N LYS A 153 -10.20 8.10 22.07
CA LYS A 153 -11.61 8.53 21.89
C LYS A 153 -12.47 8.28 23.13
N THR A 154 -12.19 7.22 23.89
CA THR A 154 -12.99 6.87 25.09
C THR A 154 -12.76 7.81 26.28
N ALA A 155 -11.60 8.48 26.35
CA ALA A 155 -11.30 9.44 27.41
C ALA A 155 -12.05 10.78 27.24
N ARG A 156 -12.24 11.26 26.00
CA ARG A 156 -12.90 12.56 25.74
C ARG A 156 -14.42 12.56 25.94
N GLU A 157 -15.08 11.40 25.99
CA GLU A 157 -16.54 11.33 26.17
C GLU A 157 -16.98 11.31 27.64
N LYS A 158 -16.08 10.96 28.58
CA LYS A 158 -16.42 10.92 30.02
C LYS A 158 -16.44 12.31 30.68
N ASP A 159 -15.71 13.29 30.15
CA ASP A 159 -15.66 14.65 30.73
C ASP A 159 -16.88 15.51 30.37
N ALA A 160 -17.63 15.18 29.31
CA ALA A 160 -18.81 15.95 28.89
C ALA A 160 -20.10 15.59 29.65
N ARG A 161 -20.11 14.50 30.43
CA ARG A 161 -21.32 14.01 31.14
C ARG A 161 -21.32 14.29 32.65
N GLY A 162 -20.27 14.91 33.19
CA GLY A 162 -20.09 15.13 34.63
C GLY A 162 -20.53 16.50 35.19
N SER A 163 -20.87 17.49 34.35
CA SER A 163 -21.23 18.85 34.81
C SER A 163 -22.73 19.14 34.66
N ARG A 164 -23.57 18.32 35.27
CA ARG A 164 -24.95 18.68 35.64
C ARG A 164 -25.37 17.89 36.87
N SER A 165 -25.00 18.35 38.05
CA SER A 165 -25.71 18.14 39.32
C SER A 165 -25.22 19.16 40.32
#